data_AF-A0A8H4TBP9-F1
#
_entry.id   AF-A0A8H4TBP9-F1
#
_cell.length_a   1.000
_cell.length_b   1.000
_cell.length_c   1.000
_cell.angle_alpha   90.00
_cell.angle_beta   90.00
_cell.angle_gamma   90.00
#
_symmetry.space_group_name_H-M   'P 1'
#
loop_
_entity.id
_entity.type
_entity.pdbx_description
1 polymer ?
#
loop_
_entity_poly.entity_id
_entity_poly.type
_entity_poly.pdbx_seq_one_letter_code
_entity_poly.pdbx_strand_id
1 'polypeptide(L)'
;MSIWCCIDKDLYQYQSPQSAYLYMARANERDLAAEDLVLTDIRIGGPPPNSSSNYSWETRAAGIWVLRGIFGDTTGRAVTEVDVLFGPDAVDPRPHWTLLQDPLELDHQSKVLAGRLSVLRGRAKSRPDSRHALRVREDGTFKIVQISDTHMVTGVGVCKDAIDAFGKDVPECDADPLTVSLIESVLDAEEPDLVVLTGDQLHHDISDSQSALFKVVAPIIKRSIPFAAVFGNHDSEGIHALSRRTQMSILENLPLSFCDSGPDDVDGVGNFCLEILASVPSQQPLLTLYFLDSHGQISGSAHKPGYDSISQNQIKWFTDTSQAKRLARETGENDNEFHISLAFLHIPLPEFSDCRLRIHSGQREEPTEGPSLNTHLYDALVEERPKNSRMVIQPLNEALGYAMQVAAGLVVTAHMTAGDLTEECGFGKLIQGVGA
;
A
#
# COMPACT_ATOMS: atom_id res chain seq x y z
N MET A 1 14.69 5.28 -33.75
CA MET A 1 14.83 6.68 -33.26
C MET A 1 14.68 6.60 -31.75
N SER A 2 15.69 6.96 -30.96
CA SER A 2 15.64 6.78 -29.50
C SER A 2 14.68 7.80 -28.88
N ILE A 3 13.72 7.32 -28.09
CA ILE A 3 12.76 8.18 -27.40
C ILE A 3 13.35 8.50 -26.02
N TRP A 4 13.58 9.78 -25.74
CA TRP A 4 13.99 10.21 -24.41
C TRP A 4 12.77 10.30 -23.50
N CYS A 5 12.82 9.59 -22.38
CA CYS A 5 11.80 9.60 -21.35
C CYS A 5 12.37 10.28 -20.10
N CYS A 6 11.61 11.23 -19.55
CA CYS A 6 11.89 11.81 -18.24
C CYS A 6 11.32 10.89 -17.16
N ILE A 7 12.08 10.64 -16.09
CA ILE A 7 11.53 10.10 -14.85
C ILE A 7 10.99 11.29 -14.07
N ASP A 8 9.67 11.37 -13.95
CA ASP A 8 8.95 12.53 -13.41
C ASP A 8 9.00 12.58 -11.87
N LYS A 9 10.22 12.76 -11.35
CA LYS A 9 10.55 12.88 -9.93
C LYS A 9 11.60 13.96 -9.75
N ASP A 10 11.29 15.01 -8.99
CA ASP A 10 12.27 16.04 -8.69
C ASP A 10 13.33 15.48 -7.73
N LEU A 11 14.57 15.40 -8.18
CA LEU A 11 15.67 14.83 -7.40
C LEU A 11 16.05 15.69 -6.19
N TYR A 12 15.61 16.96 -6.15
CA TYR A 12 15.74 17.82 -4.97
C TYR A 12 14.54 17.75 -4.02
N GLN A 13 13.51 16.96 -4.34
CA GLN A 13 12.34 16.75 -3.49
C GLN A 13 11.69 18.06 -3.04
N TYR A 14 11.69 19.06 -3.93
CA TYR A 14 11.11 20.39 -3.70
C TYR A 14 11.78 21.19 -2.57
N GLN A 15 12.96 20.78 -2.10
CA GLN A 15 13.75 21.47 -1.06
C GLN A 15 14.67 22.57 -1.63
N SER A 16 14.68 22.74 -2.96
CA SER A 16 15.51 23.70 -3.69
C SER A 16 14.65 24.53 -4.65
N PRO A 17 14.99 25.80 -4.91
CA PRO A 17 14.36 26.57 -5.98
C PRO A 17 14.72 26.06 -7.38
N GLN A 18 15.71 25.18 -7.49
CA GLN A 18 16.05 24.46 -8.72
C GLN A 18 15.46 23.05 -8.67
N SER A 19 15.15 22.50 -9.84
CA SER A 19 14.74 21.10 -9.99
C SER A 19 15.78 20.33 -10.79
N ALA A 20 15.91 19.04 -10.51
CA ALA A 20 16.76 18.13 -11.27
C ALA A 20 15.97 16.86 -11.63
N TYR A 21 16.16 16.35 -12.84
CA TYR A 21 15.42 15.19 -13.37
C TYR A 21 16.35 14.23 -14.10
N LEU A 22 16.01 12.94 -14.06
CA LEU A 22 16.73 11.91 -14.79
C LEU A 22 16.06 11.63 -16.14
N TYR A 23 16.86 11.58 -17.21
CA TYR A 23 16.38 11.26 -18.56
C TYR A 23 17.03 9.96 -19.04
N MET A 24 16.21 9.07 -19.61
CA MET A 24 16.65 7.80 -20.19
C MET A 24 16.20 7.69 -21.65
N ALA A 25 17.13 7.38 -22.55
CA ALA A 25 16.81 7.07 -23.94
C ALA A 25 16.37 5.60 -24.05
N ARG A 26 15.15 5.36 -24.52
CA ARG A 26 14.58 4.04 -24.74
C ARG A 26 14.60 3.69 -26.23
N ALA A 27 14.85 2.42 -26.52
CA ALA A 27 14.76 1.83 -27.85
C ALA A 27 13.83 0.62 -27.80
N ASN A 28 13.06 0.41 -28.89
CA ASN A 28 12.29 -0.82 -29.02
C ASN A 28 13.25 -1.97 -29.35
N GLU A 29 13.09 -3.11 -28.69
CA GLU A 29 13.95 -4.29 -28.92
C GLU A 29 13.97 -4.72 -30.39
N ARG A 30 12.85 -4.55 -31.11
CA ARG A 30 12.72 -4.90 -32.54
C ARG A 30 13.54 -4.00 -33.47
N ASP A 31 13.93 -2.83 -32.99
CA ASP A 31 14.68 -1.84 -33.76
C ASP A 31 16.20 -1.94 -33.48
N LEU A 32 16.62 -2.80 -32.54
CA LEU A 32 18.03 -2.98 -32.16
C LEU A 32 18.72 -4.03 -33.03
N ALA A 33 19.87 -3.67 -33.58
CA ALA A 33 20.81 -4.62 -34.20
C ALA A 33 21.63 -5.36 -33.14
N ALA A 34 22.20 -6.52 -33.49
CA ALA A 34 22.94 -7.34 -32.54
C ALA A 34 24.19 -6.62 -32.00
N GLU A 35 24.79 -5.79 -32.83
CA GLU A 35 25.98 -4.97 -32.56
C GLU A 35 25.69 -3.66 -31.79
N ASP A 36 24.43 -3.29 -31.61
CA ASP A 36 24.08 -2.04 -30.93
C ASP A 36 24.50 -2.03 -29.46
N LEU A 37 24.92 -0.87 -28.97
CA LEU A 37 25.35 -0.69 -27.59
C LEU A 37 24.18 -0.31 -26.69
N VAL A 38 23.86 -1.19 -25.74
CA VAL A 38 22.82 -1.00 -24.73
C VAL A 38 23.45 -0.79 -23.35
N LEU A 39 22.73 -0.12 -22.45
CA LEU A 39 23.13 -0.04 -21.04
C LEU A 39 23.06 -1.44 -20.44
N THR A 40 24.12 -1.85 -19.74
CA THR A 40 24.22 -3.17 -19.11
C THR A 40 24.48 -3.08 -17.61
N ASP A 41 25.07 -1.97 -17.16
CA ASP A 41 25.24 -1.71 -15.75
C ASP A 41 25.23 -0.20 -15.45
N ILE A 42 24.83 0.14 -14.23
CA ILE A 42 24.78 1.49 -13.69
C ILE A 42 25.32 1.44 -12.27
N ARG A 43 26.21 2.36 -11.94
CA ARG A 43 26.76 2.55 -10.58
C ARG A 43 26.73 4.01 -10.20
N ILE A 44 26.67 4.28 -8.90
CA ILE A 44 26.75 5.63 -8.35
C ILE A 44 28.00 5.73 -7.48
N GLY A 45 28.64 6.89 -7.48
CA GLY A 45 29.74 7.23 -6.58
C GLY A 45 31.12 7.04 -7.18
N GLY A 46 32.02 6.42 -6.41
CA GLY A 46 33.44 6.29 -6.75
C GLY A 46 33.71 5.55 -8.07
N PRO A 47 34.89 5.77 -8.68
CA PRO A 47 35.20 5.18 -9.99
C PRO A 47 35.10 3.65 -9.93
N PRO A 48 34.39 3.02 -10.88
CA PRO A 48 34.26 1.58 -10.93
C PRO A 48 35.63 0.91 -11.10
N PRO A 49 35.84 -0.30 -10.54
CA PRO A 49 37.12 -1.00 -10.67
C PRO A 49 37.44 -1.20 -12.16
N ASN A 50 38.71 -0.97 -12.54
CA ASN A 50 39.19 -1.12 -13.91
C ASN A 50 38.70 -2.45 -14.49
N SER A 51 37.78 -2.38 -15.46
CA SER A 51 37.20 -3.56 -16.08
C SER A 51 38.23 -4.16 -17.03
N SER A 52 38.55 -5.43 -16.85
CA SER A 52 39.35 -6.24 -17.78
C SER A 52 38.59 -6.59 -19.07
N SER A 53 37.53 -5.85 -19.41
CA SER A 53 36.65 -6.08 -20.55
C SER A 53 36.87 -5.03 -21.63
N ASN A 54 36.51 -5.36 -22.88
CA ASN A 54 36.54 -4.43 -24.02
C ASN A 54 35.55 -3.24 -23.89
N TYR A 55 34.89 -3.08 -22.74
CA TYR A 55 33.89 -2.05 -22.49
C TYR A 55 34.40 -1.09 -21.42
N SER A 56 34.38 0.20 -21.73
CA SER A 56 34.77 1.27 -20.82
C SER A 56 33.55 1.85 -20.10
N TRP A 57 33.69 2.09 -18.81
CA TRP A 57 32.74 2.89 -18.04
C TRP A 57 32.76 4.35 -18.50
N GLU A 58 31.59 4.95 -18.61
CA GLU A 58 31.45 6.37 -18.93
C GLU A 58 30.81 7.10 -17.74
N THR A 59 31.39 8.24 -17.37
CA THR A 59 30.84 9.12 -16.32
C THR A 59 29.68 9.96 -16.87
N ARG A 60 28.74 10.29 -15.99
CA ARG A 60 27.64 11.23 -16.17
C ARG A 60 27.54 12.14 -14.95
N ALA A 61 26.65 13.13 -15.00
CA ALA A 61 26.37 13.99 -13.85
C ALA A 61 25.80 13.18 -12.67
N ALA A 62 25.76 13.78 -11.48
CA ALA A 62 25.23 13.18 -10.26
C ALA A 62 25.95 11.89 -9.80
N GLY A 63 27.25 11.77 -10.07
CA GLY A 63 28.05 10.61 -9.69
C GLY A 63 27.68 9.32 -10.44
N ILE A 64 26.91 9.42 -11.54
CA ILE A 64 26.43 8.26 -12.29
C ILE A 64 27.54 7.73 -13.21
N TRP A 65 27.81 6.43 -13.13
CA TRP A 65 28.64 5.68 -14.06
C TRP A 65 27.78 4.69 -14.85
N VAL A 66 27.93 4.68 -16.17
CA VAL A 66 27.22 3.76 -17.05
C VAL A 66 28.17 2.85 -17.80
N LEU A 67 27.81 1.57 -17.92
CA LEU A 67 28.52 0.60 -18.75
C LEU A 67 27.64 0.18 -19.92
N ARG A 68 28.17 0.31 -21.13
CA ARG A 68 27.51 -0.15 -22.35
C ARG A 68 28.13 -1.44 -22.84
N GLY A 69 27.29 -2.38 -23.26
CA GLY A 69 27.67 -3.65 -23.86
C GLY A 69 26.93 -3.90 -25.16
N ILE A 70 27.43 -4.85 -25.96
CA ILE A 70 26.81 -5.25 -27.22
C ILE A 70 25.51 -6.01 -26.91
N PHE A 71 24.40 -5.60 -27.52
CA PHE A 71 23.06 -6.13 -27.25
C PHE A 71 22.96 -7.65 -27.44
N GLY A 72 23.54 -8.18 -28.52
CA GLY A 72 23.53 -9.62 -28.85
C GLY A 72 24.17 -10.51 -27.77
N ASP A 73 25.15 -9.98 -27.03
CA ASP A 73 25.90 -10.72 -26.00
C ASP A 73 25.33 -10.50 -24.58
N THR A 74 24.44 -9.52 -24.41
CA THR A 74 24.06 -8.98 -23.10
C THR A 74 22.55 -8.89 -22.88
N THR A 75 21.76 -9.59 -23.69
CA THR A 75 20.28 -9.51 -23.69
C THR A 75 19.65 -9.76 -22.31
N GLY A 76 20.23 -10.64 -21.49
CA GLY A 76 19.76 -10.90 -20.11
C GLY A 76 20.27 -9.93 -19.04
N ARG A 77 21.20 -9.03 -19.39
CA ARG A 77 21.84 -8.05 -18.49
C ARG A 77 21.52 -6.60 -18.86
N ALA A 78 20.89 -6.36 -20.02
CA ALA A 78 20.52 -5.04 -20.46
C ALA A 78 19.60 -4.35 -19.44
N VAL A 79 19.88 -3.08 -19.14
CA VAL A 79 19.00 -2.23 -18.34
C VAL A 79 17.81 -1.83 -19.19
N THR A 80 16.61 -2.21 -18.74
CA THR A 80 15.36 -1.97 -19.49
C THR A 80 14.50 -0.87 -18.89
N GLU A 81 14.60 -0.67 -17.57
CA GLU A 81 13.92 0.41 -16.85
C GLU A 81 14.83 0.95 -15.75
N VAL A 82 14.65 2.24 -15.45
CA VAL A 82 15.26 2.94 -14.33
C VAL A 82 14.18 3.75 -13.63
N ASP A 83 14.22 3.78 -12.32
CA ASP A 83 13.35 4.54 -11.45
C ASP A 83 14.20 5.18 -10.33
N VAL A 84 13.63 6.13 -9.59
CA VAL A 84 14.28 6.79 -8.46
C VAL A 84 13.43 6.62 -7.21
N LEU A 85 14.03 6.15 -6.13
CA LEU A 85 13.41 6.07 -4.80
C LEU A 85 14.23 6.91 -3.83
N PHE A 86 13.59 7.45 -2.80
CA PHE A 86 14.19 8.45 -1.92
C PHE A 86 14.30 7.95 -0.48
N GLY A 87 15.38 8.36 0.18
CA GLY A 87 15.60 8.09 1.59
C GLY A 87 16.64 7.00 1.87
N PRO A 88 17.26 7.00 3.06
CA PRO A 88 18.18 5.94 3.47
C PRO A 88 17.48 4.60 3.75
N ASP A 89 16.18 4.66 4.04
CA ASP A 89 15.25 3.56 4.29
C ASP A 89 14.46 3.14 3.04
N ALA A 90 14.80 3.67 1.87
CA ALA A 90 14.17 3.29 0.61
C ALA A 90 14.31 1.79 0.33
N VAL A 91 13.23 1.19 -0.17
CA VAL A 91 13.16 -0.21 -0.56
C VAL A 91 12.41 -0.36 -1.88
N ASP A 92 12.77 -1.37 -2.68
CA ASP A 92 12.05 -1.69 -3.92
C ASP A 92 11.50 -3.12 -3.84
N PRO A 93 10.18 -3.29 -3.62
CA PRO A 93 9.57 -4.61 -3.50
C PRO A 93 9.22 -5.23 -4.86
N ARG A 94 9.48 -4.53 -5.98
CA ARG A 94 9.17 -5.04 -7.31
C ARG A 94 10.13 -6.18 -7.68
N PRO A 95 9.64 -7.31 -8.20
CA PRO A 95 10.50 -8.43 -8.58
C PRO A 95 11.52 -8.01 -9.64
N HIS A 96 12.78 -8.46 -9.47
CA HIS A 96 13.90 -8.22 -10.39
C HIS A 96 14.41 -6.77 -10.50
N TRP A 97 13.81 -5.83 -9.76
CA TRP A 97 14.39 -4.51 -9.57
C TRP A 97 15.55 -4.58 -8.57
N THR A 98 16.55 -3.75 -8.77
CA THR A 98 17.70 -3.64 -7.87
C THR A 98 17.90 -2.18 -7.49
N LEU A 99 17.66 -1.86 -6.22
CA LEU A 99 17.93 -0.56 -5.64
C LEU A 99 19.43 -0.41 -5.35
N LEU A 100 20.05 0.60 -5.95
CA LEU A 100 21.45 0.93 -5.73
C LEU A 100 21.64 1.58 -4.35
N GLN A 101 22.67 1.12 -3.63
CA GLN A 101 22.94 1.50 -2.23
C GLN A 101 23.64 2.85 -2.08
N ASP A 102 24.15 3.42 -3.16
CA ASP A 102 24.77 4.75 -3.14
C ASP A 102 23.77 5.77 -3.69
N PRO A 103 23.52 6.88 -2.99
CA PRO A 103 22.63 7.94 -3.47
C PRO A 103 23.28 8.76 -4.58
N LEU A 104 22.46 9.34 -5.45
CA LEU A 104 22.88 10.28 -6.50
C LEU A 104 23.62 11.47 -5.89
N GLU A 105 24.78 11.84 -6.45
CA GLU A 105 25.64 12.91 -5.93
C GLU A 105 25.20 14.28 -6.47
N LEU A 106 24.18 14.89 -5.85
CA LEU A 106 23.68 16.21 -6.24
C LEU A 106 24.17 17.31 -5.30
N ASP A 107 24.40 18.50 -5.85
CA ASP A 107 24.72 19.70 -5.06
C ASP A 107 23.52 20.04 -4.16
N HIS A 108 23.76 20.41 -2.89
CA HIS A 108 22.68 20.80 -1.95
C HIS A 108 21.65 19.71 -1.59
N GLN A 109 21.96 18.43 -1.81
CA GLN A 109 21.03 17.34 -1.47
C GLN A 109 20.94 17.09 0.05
N SER A 110 19.71 16.89 0.54
CA SER A 110 19.50 16.35 1.89
C SER A 110 19.92 14.89 1.94
N LYS A 111 20.73 14.51 2.93
CA LYS A 111 21.09 13.10 3.17
C LYS A 111 19.86 12.23 3.51
N VAL A 112 18.82 12.83 4.09
CA VAL A 112 17.61 12.13 4.53
C VAL A 112 16.66 11.85 3.37
N LEU A 113 16.68 12.67 2.31
CA LEU A 113 15.84 12.50 1.12
C LEU A 113 16.67 12.26 -0.13
N ALA A 114 17.86 11.68 0.03
CA ALA A 114 18.75 11.46 -1.09
C ALA A 114 18.15 10.42 -2.06
N GLY A 115 18.10 10.77 -3.35
CA GLY A 115 17.57 9.90 -4.39
C GLY A 115 18.53 8.76 -4.74
N ARG A 116 17.98 7.57 -4.92
CA ARG A 116 18.69 6.32 -5.22
C ARG A 116 18.10 5.71 -6.49
N LEU A 117 18.96 5.24 -7.39
CA LEU A 117 18.47 4.58 -8.60
C LEU A 117 17.99 3.17 -8.28
N SER A 118 16.80 2.82 -8.75
CA SER A 118 16.36 1.44 -8.88
C SER A 118 16.36 1.03 -10.35
N VAL A 119 16.89 -0.16 -10.64
CA VAL A 119 17.18 -0.58 -12.01
C VAL A 119 16.61 -1.96 -12.27
N LEU A 120 15.85 -2.10 -13.36
CA LEU A 120 15.42 -3.39 -13.89
C LEU A 120 16.38 -3.87 -14.98
N ARG A 121 16.84 -5.11 -14.87
CA ARG A 121 17.72 -5.75 -15.85
C ARG A 121 17.05 -6.96 -16.50
N GLY A 122 17.29 -7.13 -17.80
CA GLY A 122 16.72 -8.18 -18.61
C GLY A 122 15.25 -7.90 -18.96
N ARG A 123 14.58 -8.90 -19.55
CA ARG A 123 13.17 -8.73 -19.95
C ARG A 123 12.28 -8.71 -18.71
N ALA A 124 11.41 -7.70 -18.61
CA ALA A 124 10.28 -7.73 -17.69
C ALA A 124 9.48 -9.01 -17.94
N LYS A 125 9.38 -9.89 -16.94
CA LYS A 125 8.50 -11.05 -17.03
C LYS A 125 7.07 -10.54 -16.97
N SER A 126 6.21 -11.05 -17.85
CA SER A 126 4.78 -10.85 -17.72
C SER A 126 4.36 -11.33 -16.33
N ARG A 127 3.52 -10.54 -15.65
CA ARG A 127 2.80 -11.01 -14.46
C ARG A 127 2.12 -12.34 -14.83
N PRO A 128 2.22 -13.40 -14.01
CA PRO A 128 1.40 -14.57 -14.26
C PRO A 128 -0.07 -14.13 -14.32
N ASP A 129 -0.73 -14.39 -15.45
CA ASP A 129 -2.08 -13.87 -15.77
C ASP A 129 -3.16 -14.30 -14.76
N SER A 130 -2.92 -15.35 -13.97
CA SER A 130 -3.84 -15.82 -12.94
C SER A 130 -3.35 -15.43 -11.54
N ARG A 131 -4.00 -14.45 -10.91
CA ARG A 131 -3.96 -14.31 -9.44
C ARG A 131 -4.44 -15.64 -8.83
N HIS A 132 -3.69 -16.21 -7.90
CA HIS A 132 -4.18 -17.38 -7.16
C HIS A 132 -5.46 -16.99 -6.43
N ALA A 133 -6.47 -17.86 -6.39
CA ALA A 133 -7.69 -17.56 -5.64
C ALA A 133 -7.39 -17.53 -4.12
N LEU A 134 -7.96 -16.58 -3.39
CA LEU A 134 -7.95 -16.57 -1.93
C LEU A 134 -8.83 -17.73 -1.44
N ARG A 135 -8.29 -18.55 -0.54
CA ARG A 135 -8.96 -19.77 -0.07
C ARG A 135 -8.80 -19.96 1.42
N VAL A 136 -9.86 -20.45 2.04
CA VAL A 136 -9.83 -21.01 3.39
C VAL A 136 -8.85 -22.18 3.43
N ARG A 137 -8.07 -22.26 4.50
CA ARG A 137 -7.12 -23.35 4.78
C ARG A 137 -7.84 -24.69 4.96
N GLU A 138 -7.10 -25.79 4.92
CA GLU A 138 -7.64 -27.13 5.12
C GLU A 138 -8.26 -27.34 6.52
N ASP A 139 -7.82 -26.58 7.52
CA ASP A 139 -8.37 -26.58 8.88
C ASP A 139 -9.66 -25.75 9.02
N GLY A 140 -10.15 -25.15 7.92
CA GLY A 140 -11.36 -24.33 7.92
C GLY A 140 -11.14 -22.89 8.38
N THR A 141 -9.89 -22.43 8.54
CA THR A 141 -9.58 -21.06 8.94
C THR A 141 -9.15 -20.15 7.80
N PHE A 142 -9.39 -18.85 7.96
CA PHE A 142 -8.80 -17.80 7.14
C PHE A 142 -8.46 -16.61 8.03
N LYS A 143 -7.20 -16.16 8.00
CA LYS A 143 -6.71 -15.07 8.84
C LYS A 143 -6.47 -13.80 8.03
N ILE A 144 -7.07 -12.70 8.47
CA ILE A 144 -6.84 -11.36 7.91
C ILE A 144 -6.10 -10.54 8.96
N VAL A 145 -5.01 -9.90 8.54
CA VAL A 145 -4.35 -8.83 9.31
C VAL A 145 -4.71 -7.50 8.66
N GLN A 146 -5.32 -6.61 9.43
CA GLN A 146 -5.63 -5.25 8.99
C GLN A 146 -4.57 -4.29 9.52
N ILE A 147 -4.00 -3.47 8.64
CA ILE A 147 -3.00 -2.44 8.97
C ILE A 147 -3.54 -1.09 8.51
N SER A 148 -3.56 -0.11 9.41
CA SER A 148 -4.06 1.24 9.12
C SER A 148 -3.11 2.30 9.67
N ASP A 149 -3.19 3.51 9.10
CA ASP A 149 -2.62 4.72 9.70
C ASP A 149 -1.11 4.61 9.95
N THR A 150 -0.39 4.03 8.98
CA THR A 150 1.08 3.92 9.08
C THR A 150 1.75 5.28 8.92
N HIS A 151 1.08 6.24 8.26
CA HIS A 151 1.55 7.61 8.04
C HIS A 151 3.03 7.70 7.62
N MET A 152 3.42 6.86 6.67
CA MET A 152 4.79 6.83 6.18
C MET A 152 5.11 8.11 5.44
N VAL A 153 6.32 8.62 5.62
CA VAL A 153 6.86 9.77 4.87
C VAL A 153 7.91 9.31 3.86
N THR A 154 8.44 10.22 3.05
CA THR A 154 9.40 9.85 2.00
C THR A 154 10.70 9.29 2.59
N GLY A 155 11.22 9.92 3.64
CA GLY A 155 12.42 9.47 4.37
C GLY A 155 12.05 8.74 5.67
N VAL A 156 12.91 8.80 6.67
CA VAL A 156 12.77 8.02 7.92
C VAL A 156 11.69 8.51 8.90
N GLY A 157 11.10 9.70 8.68
CA GLY A 157 10.20 10.32 9.64
C GLY A 157 10.89 10.71 10.96
N VAL A 158 10.17 11.42 11.83
CA VAL A 158 10.69 11.79 13.15
C VAL A 158 9.60 11.62 14.19
N CYS A 159 9.88 10.82 15.22
CA CYS A 159 9.04 10.70 16.41
C CYS A 159 9.02 12.06 17.16
N LYS A 160 7.96 12.85 17.02
CA LYS A 160 7.87 14.19 17.66
C LYS A 160 7.18 14.19 19.02
N ASP A 161 6.30 13.22 19.24
CA ASP A 161 5.34 13.14 20.34
C ASP A 161 5.24 11.72 20.92
N ALA A 162 6.23 10.86 20.63
CA ALA A 162 6.25 9.50 21.12
C ALA A 162 6.35 9.46 22.66
N ILE A 163 5.47 8.66 23.27
CA ILE A 163 5.44 8.39 24.71
C ILE A 163 5.66 6.90 24.97
N ASP A 164 6.31 6.57 26.08
CA ASP A 164 6.47 5.19 26.52
C ASP A 164 5.21 4.64 27.22
N ALA A 165 5.23 3.36 27.59
CA ALA A 165 4.11 2.70 28.27
C ALA A 165 3.76 3.31 29.65
N PHE A 166 4.57 4.23 30.17
CA PHE A 166 4.35 4.95 31.42
C PHE A 166 3.92 6.41 31.17
N GLY A 167 3.65 6.79 29.92
CA GLY A 167 3.24 8.14 29.53
C GLY A 167 4.38 9.17 29.57
N LYS A 168 5.64 8.72 29.47
CA LYS A 168 6.81 9.61 29.45
C LYS A 168 7.31 9.82 28.03
N ASP A 169 7.64 11.06 27.69
CA ASP A 169 8.26 11.40 26.41
C ASP A 169 9.50 10.55 26.11
N VAL A 170 9.52 10.01 24.90
CA VAL A 170 10.62 9.27 24.31
C VAL A 170 11.48 10.25 23.52
N PRO A 171 12.82 10.13 23.51
CA PRO A 171 13.68 10.94 22.65
C PRO A 171 13.29 10.81 21.17
N GLU A 172 13.62 11.84 20.38
CA GLU A 172 13.45 11.78 18.92
C GLU A 172 14.10 10.53 18.33
N CYS A 173 13.35 9.86 17.46
CA CYS A 173 13.74 8.65 16.75
C CYS A 173 13.33 8.70 15.29
N ASP A 174 13.96 7.84 14.48
CA ASP A 174 13.49 7.51 13.14
C ASP A 174 12.20 6.68 13.27
N ALA A 175 11.11 7.23 12.74
CA ALA A 175 9.76 6.70 12.95
C ALA A 175 9.40 5.55 12.00
N ASP A 176 9.58 5.77 10.70
CA ASP A 176 9.21 4.83 9.65
C ASP A 176 9.90 3.45 9.83
N PRO A 177 11.19 3.36 10.19
CA PRO A 177 11.82 2.08 10.51
C PRO A 177 11.19 1.34 11.70
N LEU A 178 10.70 2.06 12.71
CA LEU A 178 9.99 1.45 13.85
C LEU A 178 8.63 0.90 13.42
N THR A 179 7.87 1.66 12.62
CA THR A 179 6.60 1.20 12.03
C THR A 179 6.81 -0.03 11.16
N VAL A 180 7.84 -0.06 10.31
CA VAL A 180 8.18 -1.24 9.50
C VAL A 180 8.55 -2.43 10.38
N SER A 181 9.36 -2.22 11.43
CA SER A 181 9.71 -3.28 12.38
C SER A 181 8.49 -3.84 13.11
N LEU A 182 7.52 -3.00 13.46
CA LEU A 182 6.26 -3.43 14.06
C LEU A 182 5.45 -4.28 13.07
N ILE A 183 5.30 -3.81 11.83
CA ILE A 183 4.61 -4.56 10.77
C ILE A 183 5.28 -5.92 10.56
N GLU A 184 6.61 -5.97 10.44
CA GLU A 184 7.35 -7.23 10.30
C GLU A 184 7.07 -8.18 11.46
N SER A 185 7.11 -7.68 12.70
CA SER A 185 6.87 -8.48 13.91
C SER A 185 5.45 -9.04 13.96
N VAL A 186 4.44 -8.25 13.59
CA VAL A 186 3.06 -8.73 13.56
C VAL A 186 2.85 -9.76 12.45
N LEU A 187 3.40 -9.54 11.25
CA LEU A 187 3.29 -10.50 10.17
C LEU A 187 3.97 -11.83 10.50
N ASP A 188 5.09 -11.81 11.22
CA ASP A 188 5.79 -13.02 11.68
C ASP A 188 5.05 -13.73 12.82
N ALA A 189 4.38 -12.99 13.70
CA ALA A 189 3.60 -13.57 14.80
C ALA A 189 2.26 -14.14 14.32
N GLU A 190 1.62 -13.48 13.37
CA GLU A 190 0.26 -13.80 12.96
C GLU A 190 0.20 -14.75 11.77
N GLU A 191 1.18 -14.76 10.88
CA GLU A 191 1.18 -15.58 9.66
C GLU A 191 -0.17 -15.51 8.89
N PRO A 192 -0.62 -14.31 8.46
CA PRO A 192 -1.95 -14.13 7.86
C PRO A 192 -2.06 -14.68 6.43
N ASP A 193 -3.29 -14.98 6.02
CA ASP A 193 -3.62 -15.38 4.64
C ASP A 193 -3.82 -14.16 3.71
N LEU A 194 -4.17 -13.01 4.29
CA LEU A 194 -4.39 -11.75 3.60
C LEU A 194 -4.02 -10.58 4.53
N VAL A 195 -3.33 -9.59 3.98
CA VAL A 195 -3.20 -8.26 4.61
C VAL A 195 -4.15 -7.27 3.97
N VAL A 196 -4.87 -6.49 4.77
CA VAL A 196 -5.72 -5.39 4.28
C VAL A 196 -5.18 -4.07 4.82
N LEU A 197 -4.77 -3.17 3.92
CA LEU A 197 -4.34 -1.82 4.23
C LEU A 197 -5.57 -0.89 4.22
N THR A 198 -5.96 -0.31 5.35
CA THR A 198 -7.21 0.47 5.47
C THR A 198 -7.05 1.98 5.47
N GLY A 199 -6.18 2.48 4.60
CA GLY A 199 -6.00 3.91 4.38
C GLY A 199 -5.00 4.57 5.32
N ASP A 200 -4.63 5.80 4.98
CA ASP A 200 -3.62 6.61 5.67
C ASP A 200 -2.28 5.89 5.83
N GLN A 201 -1.92 5.18 4.76
CA GLN A 201 -0.63 4.55 4.64
C GLN A 201 0.47 5.62 4.50
N LEU A 202 0.13 6.74 3.87
CA LEU A 202 1.01 7.89 3.70
C LEU A 202 0.58 9.05 4.59
N HIS A 203 1.56 9.81 5.06
CA HIS A 203 1.34 11.10 5.70
C HIS A 203 1.13 12.21 4.66
N HIS A 204 0.46 13.31 5.03
CA HIS A 204 0.26 14.45 4.14
C HIS A 204 1.57 15.17 3.77
N ASP A 205 2.57 15.13 4.64
CA ASP A 205 3.89 15.75 4.45
C ASP A 205 4.82 14.82 3.64
N ILE A 206 4.42 14.54 2.40
CA ILE A 206 5.07 13.61 1.48
C ILE A 206 5.60 14.32 0.24
N SER A 207 6.83 13.97 -0.17
CA SER A 207 7.48 14.47 -1.39
C SER A 207 7.56 13.43 -2.51
N ASP A 208 7.49 12.13 -2.18
CA ASP A 208 7.39 11.03 -3.15
C ASP A 208 6.57 9.88 -2.56
N SER A 209 5.30 9.78 -2.98
CA SER A 209 4.37 8.75 -2.47
C SER A 209 4.85 7.32 -2.73
N GLN A 210 5.53 7.06 -3.84
CA GLN A 210 5.97 5.71 -4.20
C GLN A 210 7.02 5.17 -3.22
N SER A 211 8.00 6.00 -2.85
CA SER A 211 9.05 5.60 -1.88
C SER A 211 8.45 5.24 -0.53
N ALA A 212 7.50 6.03 -0.04
CA ALA A 212 6.79 5.76 1.20
C ALA A 212 5.90 4.51 1.12
N LEU A 213 5.10 4.38 0.06
CA LEU A 213 4.22 3.24 -0.15
C LEU A 213 4.99 1.90 -0.24
N PHE A 214 6.16 1.93 -0.88
CA PHE A 214 7.02 0.76 -1.00
C PHE A 214 7.52 0.26 0.35
N LYS A 215 7.75 1.14 1.33
CA LYS A 215 8.11 0.74 2.70
C LYS A 215 7.01 -0.06 3.40
N VAL A 216 5.74 0.31 3.17
CA VAL A 216 4.58 -0.39 3.75
C VAL A 216 4.42 -1.79 3.17
N VAL A 217 4.48 -1.91 1.84
CA VAL A 217 4.16 -3.17 1.13
C VAL A 217 5.35 -4.14 1.04
N ALA A 218 6.60 -3.66 1.18
CA ALA A 218 7.79 -4.49 1.15
C ALA A 218 7.79 -5.65 2.17
N PRO A 219 7.51 -5.44 3.48
CA PRO A 219 7.48 -6.54 4.44
C PRO A 219 6.40 -7.58 4.15
N ILE A 220 5.29 -7.18 3.53
CA ILE A 220 4.18 -8.05 3.11
C ILE A 220 4.61 -8.92 1.92
N ILE A 221 5.15 -8.28 0.87
CA ILE A 221 5.59 -8.95 -0.36
C ILE A 221 6.75 -9.92 -0.07
N LYS A 222 7.70 -9.52 0.77
CA LYS A 222 8.83 -10.35 1.20
C LYS A 222 8.39 -11.67 1.84
N ARG A 223 7.24 -11.68 2.53
CA ARG A 223 6.64 -12.85 3.17
C ARG A 223 5.69 -13.63 2.25
N SER A 224 5.58 -13.22 0.99
CA SER A 224 4.67 -13.83 0.01
C SER A 224 3.19 -13.79 0.41
N ILE A 225 2.79 -12.77 1.18
CA ILE A 225 1.42 -12.62 1.65
C ILE A 225 0.61 -11.78 0.64
N PRO A 226 -0.56 -12.26 0.17
CA PRO A 226 -1.52 -11.44 -0.58
C PRO A 226 -1.94 -10.18 0.16
N PHE A 227 -2.19 -9.09 -0.57
CA PHE A 227 -2.73 -7.89 0.06
C PHE A 227 -3.73 -7.12 -0.79
N ALA A 228 -4.58 -6.35 -0.12
CA ALA A 228 -5.51 -5.39 -0.71
C ALA A 228 -5.45 -4.07 0.06
N ALA A 229 -5.88 -2.97 -0.56
CA ALA A 229 -5.82 -1.66 0.06
C ALA A 229 -7.05 -0.80 -0.29
N VAL A 230 -7.48 0.02 0.66
CA VAL A 230 -8.31 1.22 0.45
C VAL A 230 -7.49 2.46 0.80
N PHE A 231 -7.93 3.61 0.30
CA PHE A 231 -7.30 4.89 0.62
C PHE A 231 -7.95 5.53 1.85
N GLY A 232 -7.12 6.25 2.59
CA GLY A 232 -7.55 7.23 3.57
C GLY A 232 -7.48 8.65 3.04
N ASN A 233 -7.72 9.61 3.91
CA ASN A 233 -7.69 11.02 3.53
C ASN A 233 -6.25 11.51 3.34
N HIS A 234 -5.33 11.22 4.26
CA HIS A 234 -3.95 11.69 4.21
C HIS A 234 -3.17 11.14 3.02
N ASP A 235 -3.55 9.97 2.49
CA ASP A 235 -2.89 9.35 1.33
C ASP A 235 -2.79 10.27 0.10
N SER A 236 -3.69 11.25 -0.05
CA SER A 236 -3.72 12.15 -1.20
C SER A 236 -3.86 13.64 -0.87
N GLU A 237 -3.69 14.01 0.41
CA GLU A 237 -3.80 15.41 0.86
C GLU A 237 -2.54 16.24 0.61
N GLY A 238 -1.37 15.58 0.54
CA GLY A 238 -0.10 16.26 0.37
C GLY A 238 0.01 17.01 -0.96
N ILE A 239 0.63 18.19 -0.95
CA ILE A 239 0.83 19.03 -2.15
C ILE A 239 1.58 18.29 -3.26
N HIS A 240 2.48 17.39 -2.89
CA HIS A 240 3.27 16.56 -3.80
C HIS A 240 2.84 15.09 -3.79
N ALA A 241 1.73 14.76 -3.10
CA ALA A 241 1.20 13.40 -3.11
C ALA A 241 0.72 13.03 -4.51
N LEU A 242 0.99 11.79 -4.92
CA LEU A 242 0.40 11.25 -6.13
C LEU A 242 -1.12 11.15 -5.98
N SER A 243 -1.86 11.29 -7.09
CA SER A 243 -3.30 11.06 -7.07
C SER A 243 -3.64 9.62 -6.65
N ARG A 244 -4.81 9.40 -6.01
CA ARG A 244 -5.30 8.04 -5.67
C ARG A 244 -5.26 7.08 -6.87
N ARG A 245 -5.62 7.54 -8.07
CA ARG A 245 -5.57 6.72 -9.30
C ARG A 245 -4.14 6.32 -9.67
N THR A 246 -3.18 7.22 -9.55
CA THR A 246 -1.76 6.92 -9.79
C THR A 246 -1.23 5.94 -8.75
N GLN A 247 -1.53 6.15 -7.46
CA GLN A 247 -1.14 5.25 -6.39
C GLN A 247 -1.77 3.86 -6.55
N MET A 248 -3.04 3.78 -6.91
CA MET A 248 -3.73 2.51 -7.18
C MET A 248 -3.09 1.79 -8.36
N SER A 249 -2.73 2.51 -9.42
CA SER A 249 -1.99 1.91 -10.53
C SER A 249 -0.65 1.31 -10.10
N ILE A 250 0.07 1.96 -9.17
CA ILE A 250 1.28 1.37 -8.57
C ILE A 250 0.93 0.09 -7.82
N LEU A 251 -0.06 0.14 -6.91
CA LEU A 251 -0.49 -0.99 -6.08
C LEU A 251 -0.95 -2.19 -6.93
N GLU A 252 -1.77 -1.97 -7.95
CA GLU A 252 -2.24 -3.01 -8.87
C GLU A 252 -1.09 -3.74 -9.56
N ASN A 253 0.00 -3.03 -9.87
CA ASN A 253 1.16 -3.57 -10.58
C ASN A 253 2.19 -4.25 -9.67
N LEU A 254 2.02 -4.19 -8.35
CA LEU A 254 2.85 -4.92 -7.40
C LEU A 254 2.51 -6.43 -7.37
N PRO A 255 3.51 -7.30 -7.09
CA PRO A 255 3.24 -8.73 -6.90
C PRO A 255 2.30 -8.94 -5.72
N LEU A 256 1.49 -10.00 -5.75
CA LEU A 256 0.58 -10.40 -4.66
C LEU A 256 -0.54 -9.40 -4.34
N SER A 257 -0.63 -8.30 -5.07
CA SER A 257 -1.70 -7.31 -4.95
C SER A 257 -3.02 -7.83 -5.53
N PHE A 258 -4.06 -7.70 -4.72
CA PHE A 258 -5.46 -7.86 -5.06
C PHE A 258 -6.20 -6.51 -5.18
N CYS A 259 -5.47 -5.40 -5.10
CA CYS A 259 -6.05 -4.09 -5.34
C CYS A 259 -6.61 -4.00 -6.76
N ASP A 260 -7.65 -3.16 -6.88
CA ASP A 260 -8.33 -2.89 -8.13
C ASP A 260 -8.88 -1.45 -8.07
N SER A 261 -8.72 -0.70 -9.14
CA SER A 261 -9.21 0.68 -9.27
C SER A 261 -10.74 0.74 -9.18
N GLY A 262 -11.42 -0.36 -9.50
CA GLY A 262 -12.86 -0.43 -9.56
C GLY A 262 -13.41 0.16 -10.86
N PRO A 263 -14.75 0.22 -10.99
CA PRO A 263 -15.41 0.75 -12.18
C PRO A 263 -15.15 2.25 -12.36
N ASP A 264 -14.90 2.69 -13.60
CA ASP A 264 -14.66 4.10 -13.92
C ASP A 264 -15.89 5.01 -13.73
N ASP A 265 -17.09 4.43 -13.63
CA ASP A 265 -18.37 5.13 -13.46
C ASP A 265 -18.87 5.20 -12.00
N VAL A 266 -18.04 4.76 -11.05
CA VAL A 266 -18.30 4.82 -9.61
C VAL A 266 -17.38 5.84 -8.97
N ASP A 267 -17.89 6.69 -8.07
CA ASP A 267 -17.08 7.74 -7.45
C ASP A 267 -15.99 7.15 -6.55
N GLY A 268 -14.82 7.81 -6.52
CA GLY A 268 -13.64 7.33 -5.79
C GLY A 268 -12.77 6.36 -6.60
N VAL A 269 -11.72 5.84 -5.97
CA VAL A 269 -10.78 4.86 -6.55
C VAL A 269 -10.55 3.75 -5.54
N GLY A 270 -10.68 2.49 -5.96
CA GLY A 270 -10.54 1.36 -5.03
C GLY A 270 -11.88 0.80 -4.55
N ASN A 271 -12.96 1.02 -5.29
CA ASN A 271 -14.25 0.37 -5.05
C ASN A 271 -14.27 -1.01 -5.73
N PHE A 272 -13.96 -2.08 -4.98
CA PHE A 272 -13.94 -3.45 -5.51
C PHE A 272 -14.38 -4.47 -4.46
N CYS A 273 -14.55 -5.72 -4.89
CA CYS A 273 -14.82 -6.83 -3.97
C CYS A 273 -13.96 -8.05 -4.27
N LEU A 274 -13.61 -8.80 -3.23
CA LEU A 274 -12.86 -10.05 -3.30
C LEU A 274 -13.70 -11.18 -2.72
N GLU A 275 -13.62 -12.36 -3.32
CA GLU A 275 -14.25 -13.57 -2.78
C GLU A 275 -13.18 -14.49 -2.20
N ILE A 276 -13.43 -14.99 -0.99
CA ILE A 276 -12.62 -16.06 -0.38
C ILE A 276 -13.39 -17.36 -0.59
N LEU A 277 -12.76 -18.29 -1.29
CA LEU A 277 -13.37 -19.57 -1.63
C LEU A 277 -13.12 -20.60 -0.52
N ALA A 278 -13.96 -21.63 -0.50
CA ALA A 278 -13.72 -22.83 0.27
C ALA A 278 -12.40 -23.51 -0.14
N SER A 279 -11.88 -24.35 0.76
CA SER A 279 -10.71 -25.18 0.47
C SER A 279 -10.96 -26.09 -0.73
N VAL A 280 -9.88 -26.45 -1.43
CA VAL A 280 -9.89 -27.34 -2.60
C VAL A 280 -10.50 -28.70 -2.19
N PRO A 281 -11.36 -29.31 -3.03
CA PRO A 281 -11.66 -28.99 -4.43
C PRO A 281 -12.81 -28.00 -4.66
N SER A 282 -13.47 -27.51 -3.61
CA SER A 282 -14.65 -26.65 -3.75
C SER A 282 -14.31 -25.30 -4.41
N GLN A 283 -15.23 -24.80 -5.23
CA GLN A 283 -15.15 -23.46 -5.85
C GLN A 283 -16.15 -22.49 -5.23
N GLN A 284 -16.78 -22.88 -4.13
CA GLN A 284 -17.80 -22.08 -3.48
C GLN A 284 -17.20 -20.87 -2.76
N PRO A 285 -17.67 -19.64 -3.02
CA PRO A 285 -17.37 -18.48 -2.19
C PRO A 285 -17.97 -18.65 -0.80
N LEU A 286 -17.16 -18.46 0.24
CA LEU A 286 -17.58 -18.47 1.65
C LEU A 286 -17.60 -17.06 2.26
N LEU A 287 -16.78 -16.16 1.73
CA LEU A 287 -16.74 -14.76 2.15
C LEU A 287 -16.70 -13.82 0.95
N THR A 288 -17.30 -12.63 1.12
CA THR A 288 -17.10 -11.50 0.21
C THR A 288 -16.58 -10.31 1.01
N LEU A 289 -15.41 -9.82 0.62
CA LEU A 289 -14.78 -8.62 1.17
C LEU A 289 -15.09 -7.45 0.23
N TYR A 290 -15.68 -6.39 0.74
CA TYR A 290 -15.95 -5.15 0.01
C TYR A 290 -14.95 -4.08 0.43
N PHE A 291 -14.38 -3.39 -0.53
CA PHE A 291 -13.43 -2.31 -0.36
C PHE A 291 -14.09 -1.06 -0.93
N LEU A 292 -14.19 0.01 -0.12
CA LEU A 292 -14.83 1.25 -0.51
C LEU A 292 -13.88 2.43 -0.31
N ASP A 293 -13.79 3.31 -1.31
CA ASP A 293 -13.14 4.61 -1.14
C ASP A 293 -14.06 5.52 -0.32
N SER A 294 -13.66 5.82 0.91
CA SER A 294 -14.41 6.72 1.79
C SER A 294 -14.15 8.21 1.50
N HIS A 295 -13.39 8.52 0.45
CA HIS A 295 -12.94 9.85 0.05
C HIS A 295 -11.96 10.48 1.04
N GLY A 296 -11.91 11.82 1.11
CA GLY A 296 -11.03 12.57 1.99
C GLY A 296 -11.67 13.84 2.51
N GLN A 297 -10.85 14.77 2.97
CA GLN A 297 -11.34 16.05 3.47
C GLN A 297 -11.95 16.92 2.36
N ILE A 298 -13.07 17.57 2.66
CA ILE A 298 -13.66 18.65 1.87
C ILE A 298 -13.03 19.97 2.32
N SER A 299 -12.67 20.81 1.35
CA SER A 299 -12.26 22.21 1.58
C SER A 299 -13.35 23.00 2.30
N GLY A 300 -13.30 23.04 3.64
CA GLY A 300 -14.14 23.85 4.51
C GLY A 300 -13.46 25.15 4.94
N SER A 301 -14.15 25.96 5.76
CA SER A 301 -13.50 27.09 6.44
C SER A 301 -12.39 26.58 7.35
N ALA A 302 -11.28 27.33 7.48
CA ALA A 302 -10.04 26.97 8.20
C ALA A 302 -10.18 26.49 9.67
N HIS A 303 -11.39 26.48 10.24
CA HIS A 303 -11.66 26.11 11.62
C HIS A 303 -12.46 24.80 11.77
N LYS A 304 -12.95 24.19 10.66
CA LYS A 304 -13.59 22.86 10.62
C LYS A 304 -13.51 22.27 9.20
N PRO A 305 -12.41 21.59 8.81
CA PRO A 305 -12.46 20.71 7.66
C PRO A 305 -13.52 19.63 7.92
N GLY A 306 -14.38 19.35 6.94
CA GLY A 306 -15.33 18.24 7.00
C GLY A 306 -14.84 17.10 6.12
N TYR A 307 -15.31 15.89 6.34
CA TYR A 307 -15.02 14.75 5.46
C TYR A 307 -16.11 14.58 4.41
N ASP A 308 -15.73 14.16 3.22
CA ASP A 308 -16.68 13.79 2.18
C ASP A 308 -17.33 12.44 2.52
N SER A 309 -18.56 12.28 2.07
CA SER A 309 -19.37 11.10 2.36
C SER A 309 -19.34 10.13 1.19
N ILE A 310 -19.40 8.83 1.47
CA ILE A 310 -19.61 7.82 0.43
C ILE A 310 -20.89 8.16 -0.35
N SER A 311 -20.76 8.29 -1.66
CA SER A 311 -21.80 8.85 -2.50
C SER A 311 -22.88 7.82 -2.86
N GLN A 312 -24.00 8.29 -3.39
CA GLN A 312 -25.13 7.42 -3.76
C GLN A 312 -24.79 6.45 -4.89
N ASN A 313 -23.88 6.79 -5.82
CA ASN A 313 -23.49 5.84 -6.88
C ASN A 313 -22.61 4.72 -6.32
N GLN A 314 -21.77 4.97 -5.31
CA GLN A 314 -21.00 3.95 -4.61
C GLN A 314 -21.92 3.02 -3.82
N ILE A 315 -22.92 3.57 -3.10
CA ILE A 315 -23.93 2.76 -2.41
C ILE A 315 -24.67 1.88 -3.40
N LYS A 316 -25.14 2.44 -4.52
CA LYS A 316 -25.81 1.69 -5.58
C LYS A 316 -24.92 0.58 -6.14
N TRP A 317 -23.66 0.88 -6.44
CA TRP A 317 -22.69 -0.11 -6.91
C TRP A 317 -22.51 -1.24 -5.89
N PHE A 318 -22.37 -0.93 -4.61
CA PHE A 318 -22.26 -1.90 -3.53
C PHE A 318 -23.50 -2.80 -3.48
N THR A 319 -24.70 -2.21 -3.46
CA THR A 319 -25.97 -2.95 -3.43
C THR A 319 -26.12 -3.87 -4.64
N ASP A 320 -25.92 -3.35 -5.85
CA ASP A 320 -26.02 -4.14 -7.09
C ASP A 320 -25.00 -5.29 -7.10
N THR A 321 -23.77 -5.02 -6.66
CA THR A 321 -22.69 -6.03 -6.56
C THR A 321 -23.04 -7.11 -5.55
N SER A 322 -23.51 -6.72 -4.35
CA SER A 322 -23.92 -7.65 -3.30
C SER A 322 -25.06 -8.56 -3.75
N GLN A 323 -26.08 -8.00 -4.39
CA GLN A 323 -27.21 -8.75 -4.93
C GLN A 323 -26.78 -9.71 -6.03
N ALA A 324 -25.91 -9.27 -6.95
CA ALA A 324 -25.38 -10.13 -8.00
C ALA A 324 -24.56 -11.31 -7.42
N LYS A 325 -23.71 -11.06 -6.42
CA LYS A 325 -22.94 -12.10 -5.73
C LYS A 325 -23.86 -13.07 -4.97
N ARG A 326 -24.91 -12.57 -4.33
CA ARG A 326 -25.92 -13.40 -3.67
C ARG A 326 -26.65 -14.31 -4.66
N LEU A 327 -27.14 -13.75 -5.77
CA LEU A 327 -27.84 -14.49 -6.81
C LEU A 327 -26.96 -15.58 -7.44
N ALA A 328 -25.68 -15.27 -7.68
CA ALA A 328 -24.71 -16.24 -8.19
C ALA A 328 -24.51 -17.44 -7.23
N ARG A 329 -24.64 -17.24 -5.92
CA ARG A 329 -24.59 -18.32 -4.93
C ARG A 329 -25.87 -19.14 -4.90
N GLU A 330 -27.03 -18.49 -4.91
CA GLU A 330 -28.35 -19.15 -4.85
C GLU A 330 -28.65 -20.02 -6.08
N THR A 331 -28.09 -19.68 -7.23
CA THR A 331 -28.23 -20.45 -8.48
C THR A 331 -27.25 -21.62 -8.61
N GLY A 332 -26.26 -21.72 -7.72
CA GLY A 332 -25.32 -22.84 -7.66
C GLY A 332 -25.93 -24.08 -6.97
N GLU A 333 -25.42 -25.27 -7.27
CA GLU A 333 -25.91 -26.55 -6.71
C GLU A 333 -25.71 -26.72 -5.18
N ASN A 334 -25.15 -25.73 -4.49
CA ASN A 334 -24.81 -25.78 -3.07
C ASN A 334 -25.39 -24.57 -2.33
N ASP A 335 -26.64 -24.69 -1.89
CA ASP A 335 -27.31 -23.76 -0.97
C ASP A 335 -26.64 -23.85 0.41
N ASN A 336 -25.48 -23.18 0.56
CA ASN A 336 -24.84 -23.07 1.86
C ASN A 336 -25.42 -21.85 2.57
N GLU A 337 -26.10 -22.11 3.68
CA GLU A 337 -26.83 -21.14 4.49
C GLU A 337 -25.90 -20.11 5.18
N PHE A 338 -24.58 -20.34 5.15
CA PHE A 338 -23.56 -19.53 5.82
C PHE A 338 -22.60 -18.87 4.82
N HIS A 339 -22.76 -17.56 4.62
CA HIS A 339 -21.85 -16.70 3.83
C HIS A 339 -21.55 -15.42 4.59
N ILE A 340 -20.29 -15.02 4.72
CA ILE A 340 -19.91 -13.82 5.48
C ILE A 340 -19.58 -12.67 4.53
N SER A 341 -20.00 -11.45 4.89
CA SER A 341 -19.60 -10.23 4.18
C SER A 341 -18.82 -9.32 5.13
N LEU A 342 -17.73 -8.71 4.65
CA LEU A 342 -16.95 -7.72 5.39
C LEU A 342 -16.80 -6.47 4.53
N ALA A 343 -16.83 -5.28 5.15
CA ALA A 343 -16.59 -4.02 4.45
C ALA A 343 -15.39 -3.29 5.08
N PHE A 344 -14.45 -2.90 4.22
CA PHE A 344 -13.26 -2.13 4.55
C PHE A 344 -13.39 -0.73 3.95
N LEU A 345 -13.25 0.27 4.83
CA LEU A 345 -13.25 1.69 4.51
C LEU A 345 -12.39 2.40 5.57
N HIS A 346 -11.84 3.57 5.22
CA HIS A 346 -10.96 4.31 6.12
C HIS A 346 -11.76 5.24 7.05
N ILE A 347 -12.49 6.21 6.49
CA ILE A 347 -13.25 7.19 7.26
C ILE A 347 -14.52 6.51 7.82
N PRO A 348 -14.78 6.58 9.14
CA PRO A 348 -15.94 5.94 9.74
C PRO A 348 -17.27 6.53 9.26
N LEU A 349 -18.34 5.74 9.39
CA LEU A 349 -19.69 6.21 9.06
C LEU A 349 -20.15 7.26 10.08
N PRO A 350 -21.04 8.20 9.70
CA PRO A 350 -21.58 9.22 10.61
C PRO A 350 -22.18 8.65 11.90
N GLU A 351 -22.74 7.44 11.86
CA GLU A 351 -23.30 6.74 13.01
C GLU A 351 -22.27 6.50 14.13
N PHE A 352 -20.98 6.37 13.81
CA PHE A 352 -19.91 6.18 14.81
C PHE A 352 -19.73 7.39 15.74
N SER A 353 -20.21 8.57 15.33
CA SER A 353 -20.21 9.76 16.18
C SER A 353 -21.20 9.69 17.37
N ASP A 354 -22.09 8.69 17.41
CA ASP A 354 -23.03 8.52 18.52
C ASP A 354 -22.31 8.05 19.79
N CYS A 355 -22.26 8.94 20.80
CA CYS A 355 -21.63 8.64 22.07
C CYS A 355 -22.29 7.50 22.87
N ARG A 356 -23.50 7.06 22.47
CA ARG A 356 -24.25 5.96 23.09
C ARG A 356 -23.88 4.58 22.53
N LEU A 357 -23.04 4.50 21.49
CA LEU A 357 -22.56 3.23 20.97
C LEU A 357 -21.86 2.43 22.07
N ARG A 358 -22.10 1.12 22.05
CA ARG A 358 -21.48 0.19 23.01
C ARG A 358 -20.12 -0.21 22.49
N ILE A 359 -19.09 0.18 23.22
CA ILE A 359 -17.72 -0.30 23.00
C ILE A 359 -17.64 -1.72 23.57
N HIS A 360 -17.49 -2.71 22.69
CA HIS A 360 -17.35 -4.11 23.07
C HIS A 360 -15.92 -4.47 23.51
N SER A 361 -14.91 -3.85 22.89
CA SER A 361 -13.49 -4.01 23.19
C SER A 361 -12.75 -2.70 22.83
N GLY A 362 -11.59 -2.46 23.46
CA GLY A 362 -10.79 -1.24 23.27
C GLY A 362 -11.26 -0.04 24.13
N GLN A 363 -10.62 1.11 23.92
CA GLN A 363 -10.93 2.38 24.56
C GLN A 363 -11.03 3.47 23.50
N ARG A 364 -12.08 4.29 23.56
CA ARG A 364 -12.23 5.46 22.70
C ARG A 364 -11.63 6.67 23.40
N GLU A 365 -10.39 7.00 23.03
CA GLU A 365 -9.65 8.11 23.62
C GLU A 365 -9.89 9.45 22.91
N GLU A 366 -10.43 9.42 21.68
CA GLU A 366 -10.73 10.62 20.88
C GLU A 366 -12.15 10.64 20.30
N PRO A 367 -12.70 11.82 19.99
CA PRO A 367 -13.94 11.94 19.25
C PRO A 367 -13.80 11.36 17.84
N THR A 368 -14.80 10.61 17.39
CA THR A 368 -14.85 10.11 16.02
C THR A 368 -14.96 11.28 15.03
N GLU A 369 -13.99 11.38 14.13
CA GLU A 369 -14.03 12.29 12.99
C GLU A 369 -14.58 11.58 11.75
N GLY A 370 -15.50 12.22 11.03
CA GLY A 370 -16.14 11.64 9.86
C GLY A 370 -17.09 12.60 9.16
N PRO A 371 -17.76 12.16 8.08
CA PRO A 371 -18.67 13.01 7.32
C PRO A 371 -19.86 13.45 8.17
N SER A 372 -20.31 14.68 7.97
CA SER A 372 -21.51 15.19 8.64
C SER A 372 -22.80 14.76 7.94
N LEU A 373 -22.72 14.43 6.66
CA LEU A 373 -23.83 13.94 5.85
C LEU A 373 -23.97 12.43 6.02
N ASN A 374 -25.14 11.98 6.50
CA ASN A 374 -25.52 10.57 6.44
C ASN A 374 -26.13 10.25 5.08
N THR A 375 -25.43 9.43 4.30
CA THR A 375 -25.86 8.97 2.97
C THR A 375 -26.65 7.67 3.02
N HIS A 376 -26.92 7.14 4.22
CA HIS A 376 -27.63 5.88 4.46
C HIS A 376 -26.87 4.64 3.98
N LEU A 377 -25.53 4.70 3.92
CA LEU A 377 -24.71 3.52 3.65
C LEU A 377 -24.93 2.43 4.71
N TYR A 378 -25.04 2.79 6.00
CA TYR A 378 -25.32 1.81 7.05
C TYR A 378 -26.63 1.04 6.80
N ASP A 379 -27.67 1.73 6.31
CA ASP A 379 -28.95 1.09 5.99
C ASP A 379 -28.78 0.08 4.84
N ALA A 380 -28.11 0.49 3.75
CA ALA A 380 -27.79 -0.41 2.63
C ALA A 380 -26.96 -1.61 3.08
N LEU A 381 -26.01 -1.38 3.98
CA LEU A 381 -25.18 -2.41 4.56
C LEU A 381 -26.04 -3.44 5.35
N VAL A 382 -26.96 -2.97 6.18
CA VAL A 382 -27.87 -3.84 6.95
C VAL A 382 -28.82 -4.63 6.03
N GLU A 383 -29.38 -3.99 5.01
CA GLU A 383 -30.26 -4.61 4.02
C GLU A 383 -29.55 -5.71 3.22
N GLU A 384 -28.29 -5.48 2.85
CA GLU A 384 -27.48 -6.40 2.06
C GLU A 384 -26.79 -7.51 2.88
N ARG A 385 -27.11 -7.63 4.16
CA ARG A 385 -26.62 -8.73 4.99
C ARG A 385 -27.13 -10.09 4.47
N PRO A 386 -26.26 -11.11 4.31
CA PRO A 386 -26.72 -12.47 4.01
C PRO A 386 -27.65 -13.01 5.11
N LYS A 387 -28.61 -13.87 4.74
CA LYS A 387 -29.45 -14.56 5.74
C LYS A 387 -28.53 -15.39 6.64
N ASN A 388 -28.72 -15.33 7.95
CA ASN A 388 -27.91 -16.02 8.97
C ASN A 388 -26.41 -15.67 9.05
N SER A 389 -25.97 -14.55 8.47
CA SER A 389 -24.57 -14.10 8.57
C SER A 389 -24.39 -12.89 9.46
N ARG A 390 -23.17 -12.35 9.59
CA ARG A 390 -22.87 -11.02 10.12
C ARG A 390 -22.19 -10.21 9.01
N MET A 391 -22.50 -8.93 8.94
CA MET A 391 -21.63 -7.99 8.23
C MET A 391 -20.91 -7.14 9.27
N VAL A 392 -19.59 -7.13 9.17
CA VAL A 392 -18.73 -6.37 10.08
C VAL A 392 -18.16 -5.20 9.30
N ILE A 393 -18.30 -4.02 9.88
CA ILE A 393 -17.73 -2.77 9.37
C ILE A 393 -16.51 -2.51 10.27
N GLN A 394 -15.33 -2.41 9.68
CA GLN A 394 -14.10 -2.14 10.43
C GLN A 394 -13.51 -0.79 10.02
N PRO A 395 -14.08 0.34 10.47
CA PRO A 395 -13.36 1.61 10.41
C PRO A 395 -12.29 1.57 11.50
N LEU A 396 -11.01 1.59 11.13
CA LEU A 396 -9.92 1.46 12.10
C LEU A 396 -9.54 2.78 12.79
N ASN A 397 -10.40 3.80 12.74
CA ASN A 397 -10.05 5.16 13.15
C ASN A 397 -10.19 5.46 14.66
N GLU A 398 -10.22 4.44 15.54
CA GLU A 398 -10.58 4.64 16.96
C GLU A 398 -9.56 4.16 17.99
N ALA A 399 -8.26 4.03 17.65
CA ALA A 399 -7.27 3.58 18.66
C ALA A 399 -6.06 4.47 18.91
N LEU A 400 -5.82 5.55 18.17
CA LEU A 400 -4.65 6.39 18.43
C LEU A 400 -5.03 7.84 18.34
N GLY A 401 -4.80 8.54 19.44
CA GLY A 401 -5.02 9.95 19.46
C GLY A 401 -4.00 10.72 18.62
N TYR A 402 -4.29 11.99 18.38
CA TYR A 402 -3.42 13.03 17.82
C TYR A 402 -1.98 13.06 18.40
N ALA A 403 -1.70 12.31 19.46
CA ALA A 403 -0.39 12.17 20.11
C ALA A 403 0.45 10.95 19.66
N MET A 404 0.01 10.18 18.65
CA MET A 404 0.75 8.99 18.17
C MET A 404 0.87 8.91 16.63
N GLN A 405 0.79 10.05 15.94
CA GLN A 405 0.80 10.12 14.46
C GLN A 405 2.11 9.67 13.80
N VAL A 406 3.16 9.34 14.56
CA VAL A 406 4.49 9.03 14.00
C VAL A 406 5.14 7.77 14.57
N ALA A 407 4.40 6.81 15.16
CA ALA A 407 5.06 5.57 15.64
C ALA A 407 4.20 4.31 15.75
N ALA A 408 2.91 4.34 15.42
CA ALA A 408 2.09 3.14 15.56
C ALA A 408 1.08 3.01 14.42
N GLY A 409 1.45 2.21 13.42
CA GLY A 409 0.43 1.59 12.58
C GLY A 409 -0.48 0.74 13.47
N LEU A 410 -1.79 0.92 13.35
CA LEU A 410 -2.76 0.11 14.07
C LEU A 410 -2.88 -1.23 13.35
N VAL A 411 -2.58 -2.33 14.05
CA VAL A 411 -2.69 -3.68 13.51
C VAL A 411 -3.74 -4.47 14.26
N VAL A 412 -4.77 -4.94 13.54
CA VAL A 412 -5.86 -5.76 14.08
C VAL A 412 -5.84 -7.12 13.39
N THR A 413 -5.79 -8.18 14.19
CA THR A 413 -5.88 -9.56 13.68
C THR A 413 -7.31 -10.06 13.80
N ALA A 414 -7.89 -10.55 12.70
CA ALA A 414 -9.17 -11.24 12.71
C ALA A 414 -8.99 -12.73 12.40
N HIS A 415 -9.48 -13.57 13.31
CA HIS A 415 -9.53 -15.02 13.14
C HIS A 415 -10.94 -15.46 12.73
N MET A 416 -11.05 -16.19 11.62
CA MET A 416 -12.33 -16.72 11.16
C MET A 416 -12.25 -18.25 11.06
N THR A 417 -13.17 -18.94 11.73
CA THR A 417 -13.37 -20.40 11.65
C THR A 417 -14.68 -20.70 10.92
N ALA A 418 -14.67 -21.64 9.97
CA ALA A 418 -15.89 -22.11 9.32
C ALA A 418 -16.88 -22.68 10.35
N GLY A 419 -17.98 -21.96 10.62
CA GLY A 419 -19.07 -22.38 11.51
C GLY A 419 -19.17 -21.63 12.84
N ASP A 420 -18.17 -20.84 13.24
CA ASP A 420 -18.24 -19.97 14.41
C ASP A 420 -17.35 -18.73 14.19
N LEU A 421 -17.92 -17.54 14.38
CA LEU A 421 -17.16 -16.30 14.51
C LEU A 421 -16.74 -16.15 15.97
N THR A 422 -15.57 -16.64 16.34
CA THR A 422 -14.87 -16.13 17.53
C THR A 422 -14.10 -14.90 17.11
N GLU A 423 -14.71 -13.72 17.25
CA GLU A 423 -13.96 -12.46 17.33
C GLU A 423 -13.11 -12.50 18.59
N GLU A 424 -11.93 -13.11 18.53
CA GLU A 424 -10.83 -12.57 19.30
C GLU A 424 -10.31 -11.37 18.51
N CYS A 425 -10.99 -10.22 18.65
CA CYS A 425 -10.33 -8.92 18.48
C CYS A 425 -9.32 -8.79 19.61
N GLY A 426 -8.24 -9.56 19.52
CA GLY A 426 -7.05 -9.30 20.28
C GLY A 426 -6.46 -8.02 19.69
N PHE A 427 -6.41 -6.94 20.48
CA PHE A 427 -5.22 -6.11 20.40
C PHE A 427 -4.07 -7.09 20.59
N GLY A 428 -3.34 -7.40 19.52
CA GLY A 428 -2.13 -8.20 19.62
C GLY A 428 -1.38 -7.62 20.80
N LYS A 429 -1.17 -8.43 21.86
CA LYS A 429 -0.55 -7.97 23.10
C LYS A 429 0.58 -7.05 22.68
N LEU A 430 0.47 -5.76 22.97
CA LEU A 430 1.54 -4.80 22.79
C LEU A 430 2.77 -5.53 23.33
N ILE A 431 3.70 -5.92 22.44
CA ILE A 431 4.78 -6.82 22.82
C ILE A 431 5.62 -6.02 23.81
N GLN A 432 5.31 -6.20 25.09
CA GLN A 432 6.14 -5.74 26.19
C GLN A 432 7.42 -6.54 26.09
N GLY A 433 8.43 -5.96 25.45
CA GLY A 433 9.78 -6.51 25.45
C GLY A 433 10.53 -6.35 24.14
N VAL A 434 10.99 -5.14 23.86
CA VAL A 434 12.38 -5.00 23.42
C VAL A 434 13.10 -4.29 24.56
N GLY A 435 13.73 -5.09 25.40
CA GLY A 435 14.51 -4.61 26.53
C GLY A 435 15.72 -3.80 26.05
N ALA A 436 15.97 -2.73 26.80
CA ALA A 436 17.21 -1.98 27.05
C ALA A 436 18.42 -2.21 26.12
#